data_AF-A0AAF0S8X3-F1
#
_entry.id   AF-A0AAF0S8X3-F1
#
_cell.length_a   1.000
_cell.length_b   1.000
_cell.length_c   1.000
_cell.angle_alpha   90.00
_cell.angle_beta   90.00
_cell.angle_gamma   90.00
#
_symmetry.space_group_name_H-M   'P 1'
#
loop_
_entity.id
_entity.type
_entity.pdbx_description
1 polymer ?
#
loop_
_entity_poly.entity_id
_entity_poly.type
_entity_poly.pdbx_seq_one_letter_code
_entity_poly.pdbx_strand_id
1 'polypeptide(L)'
;MTDHDDILTVSSADTFVECGDGWFPLLRRLDSALRNIDPNYEALQVKEKFGTLRFYASTIGLDEDASSQFHKLIADAEGESARTCETCGQPGSLRNDRRWLKTLCDAHAATR
;
A
#
# COMPACT_ATOMS: atom_id res chain seq x y z
N MET A 1 10.85 7.49 21.92
CA MET A 1 10.27 6.22 22.39
C MET A 1 8.79 6.48 22.50
N THR A 2 8.13 6.44 21.35
CA THR A 2 6.72 6.76 21.23
C THR A 2 6.16 5.64 20.37
N ASP A 3 5.35 4.82 21.01
CA ASP A 3 4.54 3.75 20.46
C ASP A 3 4.03 4.08 19.06
N HIS A 4 4.36 3.21 18.10
CA HIS A 4 3.69 3.13 16.80
C HIS A 4 2.80 1.89 16.70
N ASP A 5 2.55 1.21 17.81
CA ASP A 5 1.74 -0.01 17.90
C ASP A 5 0.26 0.32 18.16
N ASP A 6 -0.38 1.07 17.26
CA ASP A 6 -1.86 1.13 17.25
C ASP A 6 -2.44 1.58 15.90
N ILE A 7 -2.15 0.86 14.81
CA ILE A 7 -2.83 1.08 13.51
C ILE A 7 -3.59 -0.13 12.99
N LEU A 8 -3.48 -1.31 13.61
CA LEU A 8 -4.23 -2.48 13.18
C LEU A 8 -4.74 -3.20 14.41
N THR A 9 -6.04 -3.07 14.71
CA THR A 9 -6.74 -4.00 15.60
C THR A 9 -6.63 -5.39 14.96
N VAL A 10 -5.66 -6.18 15.42
CA VAL A 10 -5.24 -7.42 14.78
C VAL A 10 -6.28 -8.51 15.06
N SER A 11 -7.07 -8.86 14.04
CA SER A 11 -7.77 -10.14 13.96
C SER A 11 -6.95 -11.10 13.10
N SER A 12 -6.17 -11.95 13.78
CA SER A 12 -5.77 -13.31 13.40
C SER A 12 -5.13 -13.63 12.02
N ALA A 13 -4.45 -12.69 11.37
CA ALA A 13 -3.40 -13.01 10.40
C ALA A 13 -2.31 -11.94 10.46
N ASP A 14 -1.05 -12.33 10.68
CA ASP A 14 0.10 -11.42 10.61
C ASP A 14 0.28 -10.92 9.17
N THR A 15 -0.44 -9.87 8.78
CA THR A 15 -0.24 -9.20 7.50
C THR A 15 1.08 -8.42 7.56
N PHE A 16 2.19 -9.06 7.19
CA PHE A 16 3.47 -8.39 7.05
C PHE A 16 3.39 -7.37 5.91
N VAL A 17 3.71 -6.11 6.23
CA VAL A 17 3.82 -5.02 5.25
C VAL A 17 5.27 -4.98 4.75
N GLU A 18 5.47 -5.43 3.51
CA GLU A 18 6.79 -5.52 2.86
C GLU A 18 7.00 -4.33 1.90
N CYS A 19 6.81 -3.11 2.39
CA CYS A 19 7.10 -1.87 1.66
C CYS A 19 7.59 -0.77 2.62
N GLY A 20 8.24 0.25 2.09
CA GLY A 20 8.72 1.38 2.89
C GLY A 20 7.62 2.28 3.49
N ASP A 21 7.97 2.93 4.60
CA ASP A 21 7.08 3.79 5.41
C ASP A 21 6.46 4.96 4.64
N GLY A 22 7.11 5.39 3.55
CA GLY A 22 6.61 6.47 2.69
C GLY A 22 5.24 6.17 2.07
N TRP A 23 4.85 4.90 1.98
CA TRP A 23 3.53 4.51 1.48
C TRP A 23 2.49 4.29 2.58
N PHE A 24 2.82 4.40 3.86
CA PHE A 24 1.84 4.20 4.93
C PHE A 24 0.67 5.20 4.90
N PRO A 25 0.85 6.50 4.58
CA PRO A 25 -0.28 7.41 4.40
C PRO A 25 -1.23 7.00 3.26
N LEU A 26 -0.69 6.41 2.19
CA LEU A 26 -1.48 5.86 1.08
C LEU A 26 -2.26 4.63 1.54
N LEU A 27 -1.60 3.70 2.25
CA LEU A 27 -2.24 2.48 2.79
C LEU A 27 -3.36 2.81 3.77
N ARG A 28 -3.19 3.79 4.67
CA ARG A 28 -4.25 4.20 5.61
C ARG A 28 -5.50 4.73 4.89
N ARG A 29 -5.31 5.53 3.83
CA ARG A 29 -6.44 6.03 3.02
C ARG A 29 -7.13 4.89 2.28
N LEU A 30 -6.35 3.99 1.68
CA LEU A 30 -6.88 2.81 1.00
C LEU A 30 -7.69 1.96 1.97
N ASP A 31 -7.11 1.58 3.11
CA ASP A 31 -7.74 0.75 4.13
C ASP A 31 -9.07 1.36 4.62
N SER A 32 -9.08 2.64 4.97
CA SER A 32 -10.31 3.34 5.37
C SER A 32 -11.38 3.30 4.27
N ALA A 33 -10.99 3.49 3.01
CA ALA A 33 -11.92 3.45 1.89
C ALA A 33 -12.46 2.03 1.63
N LEU A 34 -11.62 1.01 1.73
CA LEU A 34 -12.01 -0.39 1.59
C LEU A 34 -12.95 -0.84 2.71
N ARG A 35 -12.70 -0.41 3.96
CA ARG A 35 -13.57 -0.74 5.11
C ARG A 35 -14.96 -0.10 5.03
N ASN A 36 -15.10 1.00 4.28
CA ASN A 36 -16.41 1.58 3.98
C ASN A 36 -17.23 0.74 2.99
N ILE A 37 -16.58 -0.10 2.17
CA ILE A 37 -17.22 -1.01 1.22
C ILE A 37 -17.47 -2.36 1.89
N ASP A 38 -16.43 -2.94 2.49
CA ASP A 38 -16.48 -4.21 3.21
C ASP A 38 -15.78 -4.06 4.57
N PRO A 39 -16.51 -3.86 5.67
CA PRO A 39 -15.91 -3.75 7.01
C PRO A 39 -15.13 -5.01 7.43
N ASN A 40 -15.38 -6.15 6.79
CA ASN A 40 -14.82 -7.45 7.13
C ASN A 40 -13.79 -7.95 6.11
N TYR A 41 -13.34 -7.13 5.15
CA TYR A 41 -12.30 -7.57 4.23
C TYR A 41 -11.02 -7.92 5.01
N GLU A 42 -10.26 -8.86 4.48
CA GLU A 42 -8.97 -9.26 5.05
C GLU A 42 -7.84 -8.87 4.10
N ALA A 43 -6.86 -8.12 4.59
CA ALA A 43 -5.63 -7.85 3.85
C ALA A 43 -4.72 -9.10 3.92
N LEU A 44 -4.49 -9.73 2.77
CA LEU A 44 -3.71 -10.97 2.67
C LEU A 44 -2.21 -10.70 2.54
N GLN A 45 -1.84 -9.68 1.76
CA GLN A 45 -0.44 -9.31 1.56
C GLN A 45 -0.33 -7.87 1.05
N VAL A 46 0.64 -7.14 1.62
CA VAL A 46 0.98 -5.78 1.23
C VAL A 46 2.47 -5.72 0.96
N LYS A 47 2.89 -5.44 -0.28
CA LYS A 47 4.32 -5.45 -0.63
C LYS A 47 4.70 -4.48 -1.74
N GLU A 48 5.97 -4.17 -1.84
CA GLU A 48 6.56 -3.60 -3.04
C GLU A 48 6.78 -4.68 -4.11
N LYS A 49 6.47 -4.34 -5.36
CA LYS A 49 6.84 -5.12 -6.54
C LYS A 49 7.02 -4.20 -7.75
N PHE A 50 8.22 -4.24 -8.34
CA PHE A 50 8.60 -3.47 -9.54
C PHE A 50 8.42 -1.95 -9.38
N GLY A 51 8.73 -1.42 -8.20
CA GLY A 51 8.60 -0.01 -7.85
C GLY A 51 7.17 0.44 -7.56
N THR A 52 6.24 -0.50 -7.36
CA THR A 52 4.82 -0.21 -7.09
C THR A 52 4.33 -1.02 -5.91
N LEU A 53 3.30 -0.52 -5.22
CA LEU A 53 2.54 -1.25 -4.24
C LEU A 53 1.79 -2.42 -4.90
N ARG A 54 1.68 -3.54 -4.17
CA ARG A 54 0.72 -4.60 -4.39
C ARG A 54 -0.10 -4.82 -3.14
N PHE A 55 -1.42 -4.77 -3.29
CA PHE A 55 -2.36 -4.97 -2.20
C PHE A 55 -3.31 -6.12 -2.52
N TYR A 56 -3.10 -7.25 -1.86
CA TYR A 56 -3.95 -8.42 -2.00
C TYR A 56 -4.94 -8.48 -0.83
N ALA A 57 -6.22 -8.62 -1.14
CA ALA A 57 -7.29 -8.67 -0.15
C ALA A 57 -8.33 -9.73 -0.52
N SER A 58 -9.02 -10.23 0.50
CA SER A 58 -10.16 -11.14 0.41
C SER A 58 -11.42 -10.43 0.88
N THR A 59 -12.53 -10.66 0.18
CA THR A 59 -13.86 -10.13 0.50
C THR A 59 -14.89 -11.26 0.36
N ILE A 60 -15.98 -11.22 1.12
CA ILE A 60 -17.05 -12.23 1.03
C ILE A 60 -18.40 -11.56 0.79
N GLY A 61 -19.08 -11.94 -0.29
CA GLY A 61 -20.49 -11.58 -0.50
C GLY A 61 -20.74 -10.16 -1.04
N LEU A 62 -19.72 -9.48 -1.58
CA LEU A 62 -19.92 -8.24 -2.32
C LEU A 62 -20.71 -8.49 -3.62
N ASP A 63 -21.62 -7.58 -3.95
CA ASP A 63 -22.20 -7.52 -5.28
C ASP A 63 -21.19 -7.00 -6.33
N GLU A 64 -21.57 -7.04 -7.60
CA GLU A 64 -20.68 -6.71 -8.72
C GLU A 64 -20.19 -5.24 -8.67
N ASP A 65 -21.06 -4.31 -8.30
CA ASP A 65 -20.75 -2.89 -8.23
C ASP A 65 -19.77 -2.60 -7.09
N ALA A 66 -20.04 -3.14 -5.89
CA ALA A 66 -19.18 -2.99 -4.72
C ALA A 66 -17.81 -3.67 -4.96
N SER A 67 -17.79 -4.87 -5.54
CA SER A 67 -16.55 -5.57 -5.91
C SER A 67 -15.73 -4.76 -6.91
N SER A 68 -16.37 -4.20 -7.94
CA SER A 68 -15.71 -3.34 -8.93
C SER A 68 -15.12 -2.08 -8.30
N GLN A 69 -15.86 -1.43 -7.40
CA GLN A 69 -15.38 -0.26 -6.66
C GLN A 69 -14.20 -0.61 -5.73
N PHE A 70 -14.27 -1.75 -5.04
CA PHE A 70 -13.21 -2.24 -4.15
C PHE A 70 -11.89 -2.45 -4.91
N HIS A 71 -11.95 -3.19 -6.02
CA HIS A 71 -10.77 -3.42 -6.86
C HIS A 71 -10.24 -2.14 -7.51
N LYS A 72 -11.13 -1.21 -7.87
CA LYS A 72 -10.72 0.10 -8.39
C LYS A 72 -9.91 0.90 -7.37
N LEU A 73 -10.33 0.95 -6.11
CA LEU A 73 -9.59 1.66 -5.05
C LEU A 73 -8.18 1.09 -4.87
N ILE A 74 -8.04 -0.25 -4.90
CA ILE A 74 -6.74 -0.90 -4.88
C ILE A 74 -5.90 -0.46 -6.09
N ALA A 75 -6.45 -0.56 -7.30
CA ALA A 75 -5.73 -0.19 -8.53
C ALA A 75 -5.29 1.28 -8.53
N ASP A 76 -6.14 2.19 -8.04
CA ASP A 76 -5.82 3.61 -7.91
C ASP A 76 -4.66 3.83 -6.93
N ALA A 77 -4.64 3.11 -5.80
CA ALA A 77 -3.54 3.18 -4.84
C ALA A 77 -2.23 2.60 -5.40
N GLU A 78 -2.28 1.46 -6.10
CA GLU A 78 -1.11 0.92 -6.80
C GLU A 78 -0.57 1.92 -7.84
N GLY A 79 -1.44 2.58 -8.60
CA GLY A 79 -1.06 3.63 -9.54
C GLY A 79 -0.53 4.91 -8.88
N GLU A 80 -0.98 5.25 -7.67
CA GLU A 80 -0.43 6.35 -6.88
C GLU A 80 0.97 6.03 -6.35
N SER A 81 1.21 4.79 -5.91
CA SER A 81 2.52 4.37 -5.40
C SER A 81 3.64 4.50 -6.44
N ALA A 82 3.33 4.33 -7.73
CA ALA A 82 4.26 4.44 -8.85
C ALA A 82 4.89 5.84 -9.04
N ARG A 83 4.35 6.85 -8.35
CA ARG A 83 4.80 8.25 -8.36
C ARG A 83 5.06 8.81 -6.96
N THR A 84 5.10 7.95 -5.96
CA THR A 84 5.28 8.30 -4.54
C THR A 84 6.53 7.61 -4.03
N CYS A 85 7.43 8.37 -3.42
CA CYS A 85 8.65 7.84 -2.83
C CYS A 85 8.31 6.84 -1.73
N GLU A 86 8.75 5.59 -1.92
CA GLU A 86 8.53 4.49 -0.98
C GLU A 86 9.12 4.77 0.41
N THR A 87 10.15 5.62 0.50
CA THR A 87 10.82 5.93 1.78
C THR A 87 10.14 7.07 2.55
N CYS A 88 9.70 8.15 1.90
CA CYS A 88 9.20 9.34 2.60
C CYS A 88 7.85 9.89 2.14
N GLY A 89 7.22 9.29 1.14
CA GLY A 89 5.89 9.69 0.65
C GLY A 89 5.85 10.96 -0.20
N GLN A 90 6.99 11.61 -0.44
CA GLN A 90 7.08 12.74 -1.38
C GLN A 90 7.03 12.27 -2.85
N PRO A 91 6.79 13.14 -3.85
CA PRO A 91 6.83 12.74 -5.25
C PRO A 91 8.12 11.99 -5.61
N GLY A 92 7.96 10.87 -6.28
CA GLY A 92 9.04 9.97 -6.66
C GLY A 92 8.89 9.49 -8.10
N SER A 93 9.96 8.89 -8.61
CA SER A 93 9.97 8.25 -9.92
C SER A 93 10.65 6.89 -9.83
N LEU A 94 10.31 6.00 -10.76
CA LEU A 94 10.91 4.68 -10.85
C LEU A 94 12.43 4.79 -11.04
N ARG A 95 13.17 4.14 -10.15
CA ARG A 95 14.63 4.02 -10.18
C ARG A 95 15.00 2.62 -10.65
N ASN A 96 15.72 2.55 -11.77
CA ASN A 96 16.18 1.32 -12.40
C ASN A 96 17.71 1.17 -12.43
N ASP A 97 18.41 2.08 -11.77
CA ASP A 97 19.86 2.15 -11.62
C ASP A 97 20.38 1.42 -10.36
N ARG A 98 19.50 0.63 -9.73
CA ARG A 98 19.73 -0.09 -8.47
C ARG A 98 19.38 -1.57 -8.64
N ARG A 99 19.76 -2.41 -7.66
CA ARG A 99 19.48 -3.87 -7.71
C ARG A 99 17.98 -4.20 -7.76
N TRP A 100 17.16 -3.37 -7.11
CA TRP A 100 15.71 -3.51 -7.06
C TRP A 100 15.05 -2.24 -7.59
N LEU A 101 14.01 -2.42 -8.40
CA LEU A 101 13.19 -1.32 -8.87
C LEU A 101 12.44 -0.71 -7.68
N LYS A 102 12.60 0.59 -7.47
CA LYS A 102 11.89 1.33 -6.41
C LYS A 102 11.43 2.68 -6.93
N THR A 103 10.28 3.15 -6.48
CA THR A 103 9.86 4.54 -6.71
C THR A 103 10.41 5.41 -5.59
N LEU A 104 11.32 6.32 -5.90
CA LEU A 104 12.01 7.16 -4.92
C LEU A 104 12.12 8.62 -5.39
N CYS A 105 12.14 9.56 -4.45
CA CYS A 105 12.56 10.94 -4.72
C CYS A 105 14.08 11.00 -4.92
N ASP A 106 14.60 12.10 -5.46
CA ASP A 106 16.03 12.22 -5.78
C ASP A 106 16.93 12.08 -4.53
N ALA A 107 16.47 12.60 -3.38
CA ALA A 107 17.21 12.48 -2.13
C ALA A 107 17.41 11.01 -1.71
N HIS A 108 16.35 10.20 -1.74
CA HIS A 108 16.43 8.78 -1.35
C HIS A 108 17.00 7.89 -2.48
N ALA A 109 16.95 8.34 -3.73
CA ALA A 109 17.66 7.69 -4.83
C ALA A 109 19.18 7.83 -4.66
N ALA A 110 19.66 8.96 -4.14
CA ALA A 110 21.08 9.24 -3.92
C ALA A 110 21.66 8.49 -2.70
N THR A 111 20.85 8.15 -1.70
CA THR A 111 21.26 7.32 -0.56
C THR A 111 21.32 5.86 -1.00
N ARG A 112 22.53 5.35 -1.25
CA ARG A 112 22.79 4.00 -1.79
C ARG A 112 22.48 2.86 -0.84
#